data_AF-A0A891XJ22-F1
#
_entry.id   AF-A0A891XJ22-F1
#
_cell.length_a   1.000
_cell.length_b   1.000
_cell.length_c   1.000
_cell.angle_alpha   90.00
_cell.angle_beta   90.00
_cell.angle_gamma   90.00
#
_symmetry.space_group_name_H-M   'P 1'
#
loop_
_entity.id
_entity.type
_entity.pdbx_description
1 polymer ?
#
loop_
_entity_poly.entity_id
_entity_poly.type
_entity_poly.pdbx_seq_one_letter_code
_entity_poly.pdbx_strand_id
1 'polypeptide(L)'
;MFQRFVDVFTGVSRSAVELNLFSKGGGNPRSSRTSVRTHVSPGTDSPWSGRSSSERGPQVHPSPGQSAGWADMAAEEAEGAAGRADVAVSLALLTGVVLLSDGVRRMLGRVFAHSRLEVYAAELVSTLQLCCCTHELRVLSEVGGIERRLAHSLTYLAAVVHGLTFKGALGNPAGTLVHVYRQKLALGEALRRIACQFAAATAARVVVRLVWSLGLSEMHVRHQAHDFQCTSPVHAPLADTAVELACAFVVQTAITHTRNLEEKFRVHAVAAVITTAVYAGGPSTGAVFNPALAFSTQFLCSGHSLPEYCLVYWLGPVLGMLGSVLLSDWLERLFWR
;
A
#
# COMPACT_ATOMS: atom_id res chain seq x y z
N MET A 1 3.04 17.94 3.20
CA MET A 1 3.83 16.72 2.92
C MET A 1 2.96 15.62 2.34
N PHE A 2 1.81 15.30 2.96
CA PHE A 2 0.77 14.40 2.42
C PHE A 2 0.25 14.77 1.02
N GLN A 3 -0.10 16.04 0.79
CA GLN A 3 -0.55 16.50 -0.54
C GLN A 3 0.55 16.37 -1.61
N ARG A 4 1.79 16.80 -1.30
CA ARG A 4 2.94 16.67 -2.21
C ARG A 4 3.30 15.21 -2.53
N PHE A 5 3.02 14.29 -1.60
CA PHE A 5 3.20 12.86 -1.83
C PHE A 5 2.12 12.30 -2.77
N VAL A 6 0.85 12.70 -2.60
CA VAL A 6 -0.26 12.35 -3.51
C VAL A 6 -0.07 12.99 -4.91
N ASP A 7 0.47 14.21 -4.98
CA ASP A 7 0.71 14.92 -6.24
C ASP A 7 1.81 14.24 -7.08
N VAL A 8 2.83 13.66 -6.44
CA VAL A 8 3.87 12.85 -7.12
C VAL A 8 3.29 11.54 -7.67
N PHE A 9 2.28 10.96 -7.01
CA PHE A 9 1.66 9.68 -7.40
C PHE A 9 0.52 9.79 -8.41
N THR A 10 -0.22 10.90 -8.43
CA THR A 10 -1.43 11.04 -9.27
C THR A 10 -1.16 11.66 -10.62
N GLY A 11 0.02 12.25 -10.85
CA GLY A 11 0.38 12.88 -12.12
C GLY A 11 -0.55 14.03 -12.52
N VAL A 12 -1.38 14.54 -11.60
CA VAL A 12 -2.24 15.70 -11.82
C VAL A 12 -1.37 16.95 -11.74
N SER A 13 -0.63 17.20 -12.82
CA SER A 13 -0.14 18.53 -13.11
C SER A 13 -1.37 19.42 -13.32
N ARG A 14 -1.65 20.31 -12.36
CA ARG A 14 -2.58 21.43 -12.59
C ARG A 14 -1.95 22.34 -13.62
N SER A 15 -2.19 22.09 -14.90
CA SER A 15 -2.00 23.07 -15.98
C SER A 15 -2.72 22.61 -17.24
N ALA A 16 -3.75 23.39 -17.63
CA ALA A 16 -4.40 23.50 -18.94
C ALA A 16 -5.91 23.25 -18.94
N VAL A 17 -6.66 23.98 -18.10
CA VAL A 17 -7.97 24.50 -18.47
C VAL A 17 -8.01 25.94 -17.94
N GLU A 18 -8.43 26.88 -18.78
CA GLU A 18 -8.38 28.35 -18.63
C GLU A 18 -7.08 29.06 -19.04
N LEU A 19 -7.04 29.51 -20.31
CA LEU A 19 -6.78 30.91 -20.68
C LEU A 19 -6.78 31.04 -22.21
N ASN A 20 -7.96 31.23 -22.78
CA ASN A 20 -8.12 31.99 -24.01
C ASN A 20 -9.10 33.09 -23.66
N LEU A 21 -8.60 34.32 -23.50
CA LEU A 21 -9.31 35.60 -23.63
C LEU A 21 -8.32 36.74 -23.31
N PHE A 22 -7.89 37.48 -24.33
CA PHE A 22 -7.28 38.84 -24.32
C PHE A 22 -5.96 39.04 -23.52
N SER A 23 -4.99 39.91 -23.85
CA SER A 23 -4.67 40.82 -24.94
C SER A 23 -3.22 41.32 -24.70
N LYS A 24 -2.51 41.59 -25.81
CA LYS A 24 -1.30 42.39 -26.05
C LYS A 24 -0.64 43.23 -24.94
N GLY A 25 0.71 43.28 -25.03
CA GLY A 25 1.61 44.36 -24.59
C GLY A 25 2.65 43.83 -23.60
N GLY A 26 3.98 43.85 -23.80
CA GLY A 26 4.86 44.73 -24.54
C GLY A 26 5.91 45.26 -23.56
N GLY A 27 7.20 44.96 -23.76
CA GLY A 27 8.31 45.67 -23.10
C GLY A 27 9.27 44.84 -22.23
N ASN A 28 10.54 44.84 -22.62
CA ASN A 28 11.76 44.54 -21.86
C ASN A 28 12.63 45.83 -21.93
N PRO A 29 13.86 45.99 -21.37
CA PRO A 29 14.57 45.37 -20.22
C PRO A 29 15.19 46.43 -19.25
N ARG A 30 15.84 45.98 -18.15
CA ARG A 30 17.16 46.45 -17.59
C ARG A 30 17.30 45.95 -16.14
N SER A 31 18.33 45.17 -15.76
CA SER A 31 19.73 45.53 -15.46
C SER A 31 19.91 46.50 -14.28
N SER A 32 20.42 45.99 -13.15
CA SER A 32 21.46 46.68 -12.36
C SER A 32 22.08 45.78 -11.27
N ARG A 33 23.42 45.70 -11.31
CA ARG A 33 24.33 45.26 -10.25
C ARG A 33 24.28 46.21 -9.05
N THR A 34 24.56 45.70 -7.85
CA THR A 34 25.38 46.45 -6.88
C THR A 34 26.21 45.52 -6.00
N SER A 35 27.47 45.92 -5.80
CA SER A 35 28.53 45.32 -5.00
C SER A 35 28.95 46.36 -3.96
N VAL A 36 29.21 45.96 -2.70
CA VAL A 36 30.09 46.65 -1.73
C VAL A 36 30.57 45.59 -0.70
N ARG A 37 31.83 45.14 -0.70
CA ARG A 37 33.04 45.61 0.04
C ARG A 37 32.95 45.52 1.57
N THR A 38 33.60 44.52 2.18
CA THR A 38 34.96 44.51 2.82
C THR A 38 35.06 45.22 4.16
N HIS A 39 35.52 44.49 5.20
CA HIS A 39 36.51 45.01 6.14
C HIS A 39 37.47 43.89 6.58
N VAL A 40 38.75 44.21 6.46
CA VAL A 40 39.95 43.48 6.86
C VAL A 40 40.51 44.19 8.11
N SER A 41 41.14 43.44 9.03
CA SER A 41 42.48 43.73 9.60
C SER A 41 42.81 42.97 10.91
N PRO A 42 44.11 42.83 11.28
CA PRO A 42 44.72 41.52 11.54
C PRO A 42 45.63 41.46 12.81
N GLY A 43 46.41 40.37 12.92
CA GLY A 43 47.63 40.23 13.73
C GLY A 43 47.42 39.42 15.03
N THR A 44 48.32 38.55 15.51
CA THR A 44 49.79 38.46 15.35
C THR A 44 50.34 37.07 15.76
N ASP A 45 51.50 36.77 15.18
CA ASP A 45 52.42 35.63 15.33
C ASP A 45 53.03 35.39 16.75
N SER A 46 53.05 34.14 17.25
CA SER A 46 54.22 33.22 17.39
C SER A 46 54.81 33.13 18.84
N PRO A 47 55.84 32.29 19.16
CA PRO A 47 55.67 30.95 19.74
C PRO A 47 56.53 30.71 21.01
N TRP A 48 56.10 29.90 21.99
CA TRP A 48 57.01 29.44 23.06
C TRP A 48 56.79 27.99 23.51
N SER A 49 57.93 27.37 23.73
CA SER A 49 58.25 26.01 24.12
C SER A 49 57.95 25.65 25.57
N GLY A 50 57.61 24.37 25.79
CA GLY A 50 58.13 23.58 26.91
C GLY A 50 57.29 23.50 28.17
N ARG A 51 56.71 22.32 28.42
CA ARG A 51 57.09 21.42 29.52
C ARG A 51 56.18 20.19 29.60
N SER A 52 56.82 19.05 29.74
CA SER A 52 56.27 17.79 30.23
C SER A 52 55.82 17.96 31.68
N SER A 53 54.54 17.72 31.94
CA SER A 53 54.01 17.47 33.28
C SER A 53 52.97 16.36 33.15
N SER A 54 53.29 15.18 33.67
CA SER A 54 52.35 14.08 33.82
C SER A 54 51.38 14.42 34.95
N GLU A 55 50.24 15.00 34.62
CA GLU A 55 49.09 15.01 35.53
C GLU A 55 48.13 13.90 35.10
N ARG A 56 48.15 12.80 35.86
CA ARG A 56 47.06 11.83 35.86
C ARG A 56 45.83 12.56 36.38
N GLY A 57 45.01 13.09 35.47
CA GLY A 57 43.65 13.48 35.79
C GLY A 57 42.89 12.27 36.35
N PRO A 58 41.91 12.48 37.26
CA PRO A 58 41.14 11.39 37.81
C PRO A 58 40.50 10.63 36.65
N GLN A 59 40.81 9.33 36.54
CA GLN A 59 39.99 8.43 35.74
C GLN A 59 38.61 8.40 36.39
N VAL A 60 37.72 9.24 35.86
CA VAL A 60 36.28 9.12 36.10
C VAL A 60 35.87 7.83 35.44
N HIS A 61 35.91 6.73 36.20
CA HIS A 61 35.23 5.51 35.80
C HIS A 61 33.74 5.86 35.69
N PRO A 62 33.11 5.73 34.50
CA PRO A 62 31.69 5.95 34.38
C PRO A 62 30.98 4.98 35.33
N SER A 63 30.12 5.52 36.20
CA SER A 63 29.28 4.70 37.07
C SER A 63 28.51 3.69 36.21
N PRO A 64 28.37 2.41 36.62
CA PRO A 64 27.79 1.34 35.78
C PRO A 64 26.41 1.67 35.19
N GLY A 65 25.64 2.56 35.83
CA GLY A 65 24.33 3.01 35.35
C GLY A 65 24.34 4.09 34.27
N GLN A 66 25.43 4.85 34.08
CA GLN A 66 25.52 5.83 33.00
C GLN A 66 25.77 5.13 31.65
N SER A 67 26.72 4.19 31.59
CA SER A 67 27.02 3.42 30.37
C SER A 67 25.83 2.61 29.85
N ALA A 68 24.97 2.12 30.75
CA ALA A 68 23.73 1.44 30.38
C ALA A 68 22.76 2.39 29.66
N GLY A 69 22.53 3.59 30.20
CA GLY A 69 21.64 4.58 29.58
C GLY A 69 22.08 5.06 28.20
N TRP A 70 23.40 5.21 27.96
CA TRP A 70 23.91 5.56 26.63
C TRP A 70 23.73 4.42 25.61
N ALA A 71 23.88 3.17 26.04
CA ALA A 71 23.68 2.00 25.19
C ALA A 71 22.19 1.81 24.84
N ASP A 72 21.30 2.00 25.81
CA ASP A 72 19.85 1.92 25.61
C ASP A 72 19.36 3.02 24.66
N MET A 73 19.82 4.26 24.84
CA MET A 73 19.49 5.37 23.93
C MET A 73 20.03 5.15 22.51
N ALA A 74 21.26 4.65 22.38
CA ALA A 74 21.84 4.35 21.07
C ALA A 74 21.12 3.18 20.38
N ALA A 75 20.64 2.19 21.15
CA ALA A 75 19.84 1.09 20.64
C ALA A 75 18.47 1.58 20.15
N GLU A 76 17.78 2.45 20.91
CA GLU A 76 16.52 3.06 20.48
C GLU A 76 16.69 3.93 19.22
N GLU A 77 17.78 4.69 19.12
CA GLU A 77 18.06 5.50 17.94
C GLU A 77 18.36 4.64 16.71
N ALA A 78 19.11 3.55 16.88
CA ALA A 78 19.41 2.58 15.84
C ALA A 78 18.15 1.83 15.39
N GLU A 79 17.31 1.38 16.32
CA GLU A 79 16.03 0.73 16.03
C GLU A 79 15.06 1.68 15.30
N GLY A 80 15.00 2.95 15.73
CA GLY A 80 14.26 3.99 15.04
C GLY A 80 14.79 4.29 13.63
N ALA A 81 16.10 4.20 13.41
CA ALA A 81 16.71 4.36 12.09
C ALA A 81 16.44 3.17 11.17
N ALA A 82 16.52 1.94 11.68
CA ALA A 82 16.19 0.72 10.96
C ALA A 82 14.71 0.72 10.52
N GLY A 83 13.79 1.06 11.43
CA GLY A 83 12.37 1.18 11.10
C GLY A 83 12.08 2.23 10.02
N ARG A 84 12.80 3.37 10.01
CA ARG A 84 12.69 4.36 8.93
C ARG A 84 13.21 3.82 7.58
N ALA A 85 14.28 3.03 7.60
CA ALA A 85 14.83 2.41 6.39
C ALA A 85 13.87 1.37 5.81
N ASP A 86 13.29 0.50 6.64
CA ASP A 86 12.28 -0.48 6.23
C ASP A 86 11.08 0.20 5.56
N VAL A 87 10.54 1.26 6.18
CA VAL A 87 9.44 2.04 5.58
C VAL A 87 9.85 2.66 4.24
N ALA A 88 11.05 3.23 4.14
CA ALA A 88 11.53 3.85 2.91
C ALA A 88 11.68 2.82 1.77
N VAL A 89 12.23 1.63 2.07
CA VAL A 89 12.37 0.54 1.11
C VAL A 89 11.00 0.03 0.67
N SER A 90 10.06 -0.20 1.59
CA SER A 90 8.70 -0.60 1.23
C SER A 90 8.01 0.45 0.37
N LEU A 91 8.12 1.74 0.70
CA LEU A 91 7.56 2.81 -0.14
C LEU A 91 8.17 2.80 -1.55
N ALA A 92 9.48 2.59 -1.68
CA ALA A 92 10.14 2.47 -2.97
C ALA A 92 9.63 1.25 -3.76
N LEU A 93 9.46 0.10 -3.10
CA LEU A 93 8.93 -1.12 -3.71
C LEU A 93 7.48 -0.96 -4.14
N LEU A 94 6.61 -0.41 -3.29
CA LEU A 94 5.21 -0.10 -3.62
C LEU A 94 5.13 0.83 -4.84
N THR A 95 5.95 1.88 -4.85
CA THR A 95 6.04 2.81 -5.99
C THR A 95 6.48 2.08 -7.25
N GLY A 96 7.55 1.29 -7.18
CA GLY A 96 8.07 0.51 -8.30
C GLY A 96 7.03 -0.44 -8.87
N VAL A 97 6.34 -1.21 -8.02
CA VAL A 97 5.26 -2.13 -8.42
C VAL A 97 4.13 -1.38 -9.12
N VAL A 98 3.71 -0.23 -8.60
CA VAL A 98 2.64 0.59 -9.19
C VAL A 98 3.05 1.15 -10.55
N LEU A 99 4.25 1.72 -10.67
CA LEU A 99 4.76 2.30 -11.92
C LEU A 99 4.97 1.25 -13.00
N LEU A 100 5.56 0.11 -12.64
CA LEU A 100 5.72 -1.03 -13.56
C LEU A 100 4.37 -1.55 -14.02
N SER A 101 3.42 -1.71 -13.10
CA SER A 101 2.07 -2.16 -13.43
C SER A 101 1.34 -1.18 -14.34
N ASP A 102 1.48 0.13 -14.14
CA ASP A 102 0.89 1.13 -15.04
C ASP A 102 1.56 1.14 -16.41
N GLY A 103 2.90 1.03 -16.46
CA GLY A 103 3.64 0.86 -17.71
C GLY A 103 3.18 -0.37 -18.50
N VAL A 104 3.06 -1.52 -17.83
CA VAL A 104 2.59 -2.77 -18.43
C VAL A 104 1.14 -2.65 -18.88
N ARG A 105 0.23 -2.07 -18.08
CA ARG A 105 -1.17 -1.82 -18.50
C ARG A 105 -1.22 -0.94 -19.75
N ARG A 106 -0.45 0.15 -19.82
CA ARG A 106 -0.40 1.03 -21.00
C ARG A 106 0.16 0.32 -22.22
N MET A 107 1.17 -0.53 -22.05
CA MET A 107 1.74 -1.34 -23.13
C MET A 107 0.71 -2.35 -23.64
N LEU A 108 0.13 -3.15 -22.75
CA LEU A 108 -0.84 -4.20 -23.11
C LEU A 108 -2.15 -3.60 -23.66
N GLY A 109 -2.60 -2.45 -23.15
CA GLY A 109 -3.73 -1.72 -23.71
C GLY A 109 -3.50 -1.29 -25.16
N ARG A 110 -2.28 -0.90 -25.53
CA ARG A 110 -1.94 -0.62 -26.94
C ARG A 110 -1.88 -1.88 -27.78
N VAL A 111 -1.26 -2.94 -27.27
CA VAL A 111 -1.12 -4.23 -27.99
C VAL A 111 -2.49 -4.89 -28.22
N PHE A 112 -3.41 -4.76 -27.27
CA PHE A 112 -4.72 -5.40 -27.31
C PHE A 112 -5.89 -4.43 -27.55
N ALA A 113 -5.63 -3.20 -28.03
CA ALA A 113 -6.62 -2.12 -28.15
C ALA A 113 -7.92 -2.49 -28.90
N HIS A 114 -7.86 -3.49 -29.78
CA HIS A 114 -9.00 -3.96 -30.58
C HIS A 114 -9.44 -5.38 -30.22
N SER A 115 -8.99 -5.90 -29.07
CA SER A 115 -9.24 -7.26 -28.63
C SER A 115 -9.91 -7.28 -27.27
N ARG A 116 -10.76 -8.29 -27.06
CA ARG A 116 -11.34 -8.60 -25.74
C ARG A 116 -10.27 -8.97 -24.70
N LEU A 117 -9.02 -9.19 -25.14
CA LEU A 117 -7.88 -9.50 -24.28
C LEU A 117 -7.42 -8.34 -23.40
N GLU A 118 -7.70 -7.08 -23.78
CA GLU A 118 -7.31 -5.90 -22.99
C GLU A 118 -7.84 -5.97 -21.56
N VAL A 119 -9.10 -6.36 -21.40
CA VAL A 119 -9.77 -6.48 -20.10
C VAL A 119 -9.10 -7.56 -19.23
N TYR A 120 -8.75 -8.70 -19.81
CA TYR A 120 -8.10 -9.79 -19.07
C TYR A 120 -6.66 -9.44 -18.69
N ALA A 121 -5.94 -8.72 -19.56
CA ALA A 121 -4.64 -8.16 -19.25
C ALA A 121 -4.72 -7.13 -18.11
N ALA A 122 -5.73 -6.25 -18.13
CA ALA A 122 -5.97 -5.29 -17.06
C ALA A 122 -6.28 -5.97 -15.72
N GLU A 123 -7.09 -7.03 -15.72
CA GLU A 123 -7.35 -7.86 -14.52
C GLU A 123 -6.08 -8.49 -13.97
N LEU A 124 -5.28 -9.13 -14.84
CA LEU A 124 -4.02 -9.78 -14.45
C LEU A 124 -3.07 -8.77 -13.79
N VAL A 125 -2.79 -7.65 -14.46
CA VAL A 125 -1.81 -6.67 -13.98
C VAL A 125 -2.30 -5.94 -12.73
N SER A 126 -3.58 -5.62 -12.65
CA SER A 126 -4.16 -4.94 -11.48
C SER A 126 -4.18 -5.84 -10.26
N THR A 127 -4.52 -7.12 -10.43
CA THR A 127 -4.49 -8.10 -9.32
C THR A 127 -3.06 -8.41 -8.88
N LEU A 128 -2.10 -8.41 -9.81
CA LEU A 128 -0.68 -8.56 -9.49
C LEU A 128 -0.20 -7.39 -8.63
N GLN A 129 -0.51 -6.16 -9.04
CA GLN A 129 -0.22 -4.95 -8.27
C GLN A 129 -0.86 -5.00 -6.88
N LEU A 130 -2.14 -5.39 -6.77
CA LEU A 130 -2.83 -5.56 -5.50
C LEU A 130 -2.06 -6.50 -4.59
N CYS A 131 -1.79 -7.71 -5.08
CA CYS A 131 -1.17 -8.77 -4.29
C CYS A 131 0.26 -8.40 -3.86
N CYS A 132 1.09 -7.89 -4.77
CA CYS A 132 2.45 -7.48 -4.43
C CYS A 132 2.47 -6.35 -3.40
N CYS A 133 1.60 -5.35 -3.55
CA CYS A 133 1.51 -4.26 -2.57
C CYS A 133 1.03 -4.75 -1.20
N THR A 134 0.02 -5.63 -1.15
CA THR A 134 -0.46 -6.20 0.11
C THR A 134 0.59 -7.06 0.80
N HIS A 135 1.35 -7.86 0.05
CA HIS A 135 2.46 -8.65 0.60
C HIS A 135 3.51 -7.75 1.26
N GLU A 136 3.95 -6.70 0.57
CA GLU A 136 4.96 -5.78 1.13
C GLU A 136 4.45 -5.04 2.36
N LEU A 137 3.20 -4.54 2.34
CA LEU A 137 2.58 -3.89 3.50
C LEU A 137 2.42 -4.85 4.69
N ARG A 138 2.10 -6.12 4.42
CA ARG A 138 1.99 -7.15 5.44
C ARG A 138 3.34 -7.41 6.11
N VAL A 139 4.40 -7.60 5.33
CA VAL A 139 5.76 -7.81 5.86
C VAL A 139 6.24 -6.60 6.65
N LEU A 140 5.99 -5.38 6.15
CA LEU A 140 6.31 -4.16 6.87
C LEU A 140 5.59 -4.07 8.23
N SER A 141 4.33 -4.49 8.28
CA SER A 141 3.55 -4.48 9.53
C SER A 141 3.92 -5.61 10.49
N GLU A 142 4.10 -6.83 10.00
CA GLU A 142 4.28 -8.03 10.85
C GLU A 142 5.74 -8.24 11.22
N VAL A 143 6.66 -8.03 10.28
CA VAL A 143 8.10 -8.25 10.46
C VAL A 143 8.82 -6.95 10.78
N GLY A 144 8.49 -5.87 10.06
CA GLY A 144 9.04 -4.52 10.30
C GLY A 144 8.51 -3.86 11.57
N GLY A 145 7.40 -4.35 12.13
CA GLY A 145 6.90 -3.92 13.44
C GLY A 145 6.44 -2.46 13.51
N ILE A 146 6.08 -1.86 12.37
CA ILE A 146 5.69 -0.45 12.33
C ILE A 146 4.44 -0.16 13.16
N GLU A 147 4.32 1.09 13.65
CA GLU A 147 3.16 1.50 14.43
C GLU A 147 1.86 1.26 13.65
N ARG A 148 0.84 0.75 14.34
CA ARG A 148 -0.49 0.51 13.78
C ARG A 148 -1.03 1.71 12.98
N ARG A 149 -0.88 2.94 13.48
CA ARG A 149 -1.34 4.15 12.78
C ARG A 149 -0.68 4.32 11.41
N LEU A 150 0.62 4.06 11.33
CA LEU A 150 1.38 4.13 10.08
C LEU A 150 0.95 3.02 9.12
N ALA A 151 0.82 1.78 9.60
CA ALA A 151 0.37 0.66 8.77
C ALA A 151 -0.99 0.95 8.11
N HIS A 152 -1.95 1.48 8.85
CA HIS A 152 -3.28 1.83 8.32
C HIS A 152 -3.24 3.02 7.37
N SER A 153 -2.37 4.01 7.63
CA SER A 153 -2.16 5.13 6.72
C SER A 153 -1.60 4.67 5.37
N LEU A 154 -0.68 3.70 5.39
CA LEU A 154 -0.14 3.08 4.18
C LEU A 154 -1.16 2.20 3.47
N THR A 155 -1.99 1.44 4.21
CA THR A 155 -3.11 0.68 3.64
C THR A 155 -4.11 1.60 2.95
N TYR A 156 -4.47 2.72 3.57
CA TYR A 156 -5.34 3.73 2.96
C TYR A 156 -4.76 4.25 1.65
N LEU A 157 -3.49 4.67 1.68
CA LEU A 157 -2.79 5.18 0.51
C LEU A 157 -2.73 4.14 -0.61
N ALA A 158 -2.40 2.89 -0.30
CA ALA A 158 -2.38 1.80 -1.26
C ALA A 158 -3.78 1.56 -1.86
N ALA A 159 -4.84 1.54 -1.04
CA ALA A 159 -6.21 1.40 -1.50
C ALA A 159 -6.63 2.55 -2.45
N VAL A 160 -6.24 3.80 -2.16
CA VAL A 160 -6.44 4.94 -3.06
C VAL A 160 -5.71 4.71 -4.39
N VAL A 161 -4.42 4.36 -4.34
CA VAL A 161 -3.62 4.11 -5.54
C VAL A 161 -4.20 2.98 -6.37
N HIS A 162 -4.64 1.88 -5.77
CA HIS A 162 -5.32 0.78 -6.46
C HIS A 162 -6.62 1.26 -7.13
N GLY A 163 -7.44 2.02 -6.41
CA GLY A 163 -8.68 2.60 -6.94
C GLY A 163 -8.46 3.49 -8.16
N LEU A 164 -7.36 4.26 -8.19
CA LEU A 164 -7.01 5.13 -9.33
C LEU A 164 -6.33 4.38 -10.49
N THR A 165 -5.67 3.26 -10.22
CA THR A 165 -4.83 2.57 -11.24
C THR A 165 -5.50 1.40 -11.92
N PHE A 166 -6.54 0.79 -11.31
CA PHE A 166 -7.13 -0.45 -11.83
C PHE A 166 -7.99 -0.26 -13.08
N LYS A 167 -8.41 0.97 -13.40
CA LYS A 167 -9.07 1.34 -14.67
C LYS A 167 -10.18 0.36 -15.10
N GLY A 168 -11.02 -0.09 -14.15
CA GLY A 168 -12.14 -1.00 -14.41
C GLY A 168 -11.85 -2.49 -14.24
N ALA A 169 -10.63 -2.88 -13.87
CA ALA A 169 -10.34 -4.22 -13.36
C ALA A 169 -11.01 -4.43 -11.99
N LEU A 170 -11.58 -5.61 -11.78
CA LEU A 170 -12.29 -5.99 -10.55
C LEU A 170 -11.32 -6.48 -9.48
N GLY A 171 -10.32 -7.29 -9.87
CA GLY A 171 -9.28 -7.79 -8.97
C GLY A 171 -9.78 -8.67 -7.80
N ASN A 172 -11.06 -9.07 -7.82
CA ASN A 172 -11.73 -9.78 -6.74
C ASN A 172 -12.73 -10.80 -7.29
N PRO A 173 -12.55 -12.11 -7.03
CA PRO A 173 -13.50 -13.14 -7.47
C PRO A 173 -14.91 -12.94 -6.91
N ALA A 174 -15.07 -12.58 -5.64
CA ALA A 174 -16.38 -12.31 -5.04
C ALA A 174 -17.08 -11.13 -5.72
N GLY A 175 -16.33 -10.04 -5.96
CA GLY A 175 -16.82 -8.89 -6.71
C GLY A 175 -17.16 -9.23 -8.16
N THR A 176 -16.44 -10.17 -8.78
CA THR A 176 -16.73 -10.67 -10.12
C THR A 176 -18.05 -11.45 -10.17
N LEU A 177 -18.32 -12.27 -9.14
CA LEU A 177 -19.60 -12.99 -9.02
C LEU A 177 -20.78 -12.05 -8.80
N VAL A 178 -20.60 -10.92 -8.09
CA VAL A 178 -21.62 -9.87 -8.00
C VAL A 178 -21.98 -9.31 -9.38
N HIS A 179 -21.01 -9.14 -10.28
CA HIS A 179 -21.27 -8.66 -11.63
C HIS A 179 -22.04 -9.68 -12.48
N VAL A 180 -21.82 -10.98 -12.26
CA VAL A 180 -22.64 -12.04 -12.86
C VAL A 180 -24.07 -11.98 -12.33
N TYR A 181 -24.25 -11.86 -11.00
CA TYR A 181 -25.57 -11.73 -10.38
C TYR A 181 -26.36 -10.54 -10.95
N ARG A 182 -25.69 -9.39 -11.11
CA ARG A 182 -26.25 -8.16 -11.69
C ARG A 182 -26.45 -8.21 -13.21
N GLN A 183 -26.18 -9.34 -13.87
CA GLN A 183 -26.24 -9.50 -15.33
C GLN A 183 -25.35 -8.50 -16.09
N LYS A 184 -24.26 -8.04 -15.46
CA LYS A 184 -23.27 -7.14 -16.07
C LYS A 184 -22.12 -7.89 -16.75
N LEU A 185 -21.92 -9.16 -16.41
CA LEU A 185 -20.92 -10.03 -17.02
C LEU A 185 -21.51 -11.41 -17.31
N ALA A 186 -21.22 -11.96 -18.48
CA ALA A 186 -21.51 -13.35 -18.78
C ALA A 186 -20.62 -14.28 -17.93
N LEU A 187 -21.15 -15.44 -17.52
CA LEU A 187 -20.42 -16.38 -16.65
C LEU A 187 -19.06 -16.79 -17.22
N GLY A 188 -18.97 -17.07 -18.53
CA GLY A 188 -17.70 -17.43 -19.16
C GLY A 188 -16.65 -16.31 -19.14
N GLU A 189 -17.08 -15.04 -19.22
CA GLU A 189 -16.18 -13.89 -19.07
C GLU A 189 -15.72 -13.72 -17.63
N ALA A 190 -16.64 -13.89 -16.67
CA ALA A 190 -16.33 -13.88 -15.25
C ALA A 190 -15.29 -14.96 -14.88
N LEU A 191 -15.45 -16.19 -15.35
CA LEU A 191 -14.50 -17.28 -15.09
C LEU A 191 -13.10 -16.98 -15.65
N ARG A 192 -13.01 -16.38 -16.85
CA ARG A 192 -11.72 -15.96 -17.41
C ARG A 192 -11.06 -14.85 -16.59
N ARG A 193 -11.83 -13.86 -16.10
CA ARG A 193 -11.30 -12.82 -15.20
C ARG A 193 -10.82 -13.42 -13.88
N ILE A 194 -11.58 -14.34 -13.29
CA ILE A 194 -11.19 -15.05 -12.07
C ILE A 194 -9.89 -15.85 -12.29
N ALA A 195 -9.75 -16.52 -13.44
CA ALA A 195 -8.51 -17.21 -13.80
C ALA A 195 -7.32 -16.24 -13.88
N CYS A 196 -7.49 -15.05 -14.48
CA CYS A 196 -6.46 -14.00 -14.48
C CYS A 196 -6.13 -13.53 -13.05
N GLN A 197 -7.13 -13.37 -12.18
CA GLN A 197 -6.93 -12.96 -10.79
C GLN A 197 -6.09 -14.00 -10.02
N PHE A 198 -6.36 -15.29 -10.18
CA PHE A 198 -5.57 -16.35 -9.54
C PHE A 198 -4.18 -16.52 -10.16
N ALA A 199 -4.04 -16.35 -11.49
CA ALA A 199 -2.73 -16.34 -12.14
C ALA A 199 -1.85 -15.20 -11.61
N ALA A 200 -2.43 -14.00 -11.46
CA ALA A 200 -1.76 -12.85 -10.86
C ALA A 200 -1.40 -13.07 -9.39
N ALA A 201 -2.31 -13.63 -8.59
CA ALA A 201 -2.05 -13.96 -7.19
C ALA A 201 -0.91 -14.99 -7.04
N THR A 202 -0.87 -15.99 -7.92
CA THR A 202 0.23 -16.98 -7.97
C THR A 202 1.55 -16.31 -8.35
N ALA A 203 1.54 -15.49 -9.40
CA ALA A 203 2.73 -14.75 -9.84
C ALA A 203 3.25 -13.81 -8.74
N ALA A 204 2.35 -13.13 -8.01
CA ALA A 204 2.72 -12.25 -6.90
C ALA A 204 3.51 -12.99 -5.83
N ARG A 205 3.08 -14.20 -5.43
CA ARG A 205 3.80 -15.04 -4.45
C ARG A 205 5.24 -15.34 -4.86
N VAL A 206 5.47 -15.54 -6.15
CA VAL A 206 6.82 -15.77 -6.69
C VAL A 206 7.62 -14.47 -6.70
N VAL A 207 7.04 -13.41 -7.28
CA VAL A 207 7.71 -12.10 -7.44
C VAL A 207 8.14 -11.52 -6.11
N VAL A 208 7.27 -11.51 -5.09
CA VAL A 208 7.60 -10.91 -3.79
C VAL A 208 8.72 -11.66 -3.08
N ARG A 209 8.76 -12.99 -3.17
CA ARG A 209 9.86 -13.80 -2.61
C ARG A 209 11.19 -13.53 -3.29
N LEU A 210 11.18 -13.34 -4.62
CA LEU A 210 12.39 -12.95 -5.37
C LEU A 210 12.87 -11.55 -4.98
N VAL A 211 11.95 -10.60 -4.77
CA VAL A 211 12.29 -9.25 -4.32
C VAL A 211 12.84 -9.27 -2.90
N TRP A 212 12.18 -9.97 -1.98
CA TRP A 212 12.62 -10.07 -0.58
C TRP A 212 13.95 -10.79 -0.43
N SER A 213 14.25 -11.78 -1.29
CA SER A 213 15.55 -12.47 -1.28
C SER A 213 16.73 -11.59 -1.68
N LEU A 214 16.48 -10.38 -2.19
CA LEU A 214 17.52 -9.38 -2.44
C LEU A 214 18.01 -8.71 -1.14
N GLY A 215 17.29 -8.90 -0.02
CA GLY A 215 17.68 -8.38 1.29
C GLY A 215 17.78 -6.85 1.32
N LEU A 216 16.84 -6.15 0.66
CA LEU A 216 16.88 -4.69 0.49
C LEU A 216 16.74 -3.92 1.82
N SER A 217 16.24 -4.56 2.86
CA SER A 217 16.16 -4.02 4.21
C SER A 217 16.25 -5.12 5.28
N GLU A 218 16.38 -4.72 6.56
CA GLU A 218 16.53 -5.68 7.67
C GLU A 218 15.30 -6.58 7.83
N MET A 219 14.09 -6.06 7.64
CA MET A 219 12.88 -6.91 7.68
C MET A 219 12.89 -7.95 6.56
N HIS A 220 13.43 -7.66 5.36
CA HIS A 220 13.50 -8.65 4.28
C HIS A 220 14.51 -9.75 4.59
N VAL A 221 15.66 -9.38 5.15
CA VAL A 221 16.68 -10.35 5.62
C VAL A 221 16.11 -11.23 6.74
N ARG A 222 15.40 -10.63 7.72
CA ARG A 222 14.76 -11.37 8.81
C ARG A 222 13.67 -12.32 8.29
N HIS A 223 12.83 -11.84 7.37
CA HIS A 223 11.78 -12.67 6.77
C HIS A 223 12.35 -13.82 5.95
N GLN A 224 13.45 -13.59 5.23
CA GLN A 224 14.19 -14.63 4.51
C GLN A 224 14.82 -15.66 5.45
N ALA A 225 15.36 -15.23 6.60
CA ALA A 225 15.92 -16.13 7.62
C ALA A 225 14.88 -17.09 8.22
N HIS A 226 13.59 -16.77 8.10
CA HIS A 226 12.47 -17.64 8.47
C HIS A 226 11.81 -18.32 7.25
N ASP A 227 12.53 -18.50 6.14
CA ASP A 227 12.06 -19.17 4.91
C ASP A 227 10.76 -18.61 4.32
N PHE A 228 10.49 -17.32 4.54
CA PHE A 228 9.23 -16.69 4.16
C PHE A 228 7.98 -17.40 4.71
N GLN A 229 8.10 -18.01 5.89
CA GLN A 229 6.99 -18.68 6.56
C GLN A 229 5.93 -17.65 6.98
N CYS A 230 4.66 -18.06 6.89
CA CYS A 230 3.53 -17.28 7.34
C CYS A 230 2.62 -18.10 8.25
N THR A 231 2.02 -17.42 9.22
CA THR A 231 1.00 -17.97 10.11
C THR A 231 -0.34 -17.31 9.80
N SER A 232 -1.39 -18.11 9.77
CA SER A 232 -2.74 -17.60 9.57
C SER A 232 -3.28 -16.97 10.86
N PRO A 233 -3.95 -15.81 10.76
CA PRO A 233 -4.63 -15.21 11.91
C PRO A 233 -5.93 -15.95 12.29
N VAL A 234 -6.39 -16.89 11.45
CA VAL A 234 -7.63 -17.65 11.68
C VAL A 234 -7.48 -18.55 12.90
N HIS A 235 -8.33 -18.33 13.90
CA HIS A 235 -8.35 -19.12 15.14
C HIS A 235 -9.77 -19.58 15.49
N ALA A 236 -10.81 -18.92 14.97
CA ALA A 236 -12.21 -19.23 15.23
C ALA A 236 -13.01 -19.19 13.91
N PRO A 237 -12.95 -20.25 13.08
CA PRO A 237 -13.38 -20.22 11.68
C PRO A 237 -14.79 -19.66 11.44
N LEU A 238 -15.75 -19.94 12.32
CA LEU A 238 -17.11 -19.41 12.21
C LEU A 238 -17.18 -17.90 12.48
N ALA A 239 -16.51 -17.43 13.54
CA ALA A 239 -16.44 -16.00 13.85
C ALA A 239 -15.63 -15.25 12.80
N ASP A 240 -14.52 -15.83 12.37
CA ASP A 240 -13.64 -15.29 11.32
C ASP A 240 -14.36 -15.21 9.97
N THR A 241 -15.22 -16.18 9.65
CA THR A 241 -16.11 -16.11 8.47
C THR A 241 -17.09 -14.95 8.58
N ALA A 242 -17.65 -14.70 9.77
CA ALA A 242 -18.53 -13.55 9.99
C ALA A 242 -17.79 -12.22 9.85
N VAL A 243 -16.52 -12.14 10.27
CA VAL A 243 -15.66 -10.97 10.09
C VAL A 243 -15.42 -10.71 8.60
N GLU A 244 -15.02 -11.71 7.82
CA GLU A 244 -14.80 -11.58 6.38
C GLU A 244 -16.08 -11.23 5.62
N LEU A 245 -17.21 -11.83 6.01
CA LEU A 245 -18.54 -11.49 5.49
C LEU A 245 -18.87 -10.02 5.77
N ALA A 246 -18.71 -9.56 7.01
CA ALA A 246 -19.01 -8.19 7.39
C ALA A 246 -18.10 -7.19 6.64
N CYS A 247 -16.80 -7.46 6.56
CA CYS A 247 -15.85 -6.63 5.81
C CYS A 247 -16.23 -6.55 4.33
N ALA A 248 -16.50 -7.68 3.69
CA ALA A 248 -16.92 -7.73 2.29
C ALA A 248 -18.25 -7.00 2.06
N PHE A 249 -19.20 -7.16 2.98
CA PHE A 249 -20.50 -6.48 2.95
C PHE A 249 -20.34 -4.96 3.01
N VAL A 250 -19.59 -4.43 3.98
CA VAL A 250 -19.45 -2.96 4.13
C VAL A 250 -18.68 -2.35 2.96
N VAL A 251 -17.65 -3.03 2.46
CA VAL A 251 -16.88 -2.57 1.28
C VAL A 251 -17.77 -2.59 0.03
N GLN A 252 -18.53 -3.66 -0.21
CA GLN A 252 -19.45 -3.73 -1.35
C GLN A 252 -20.58 -2.70 -1.24
N THR A 253 -21.06 -2.43 -0.03
CA THR A 253 -22.08 -1.39 0.23
C THR A 253 -21.51 -0.02 -0.12
N ALA A 254 -20.29 0.30 0.34
CA ALA A 254 -19.61 1.54 0.00
C ALA A 254 -19.45 1.70 -1.52
N ILE A 255 -18.98 0.65 -2.23
CA ILE A 255 -18.87 0.66 -3.70
C ILE A 255 -20.22 0.92 -4.37
N THR A 256 -21.29 0.26 -3.90
CA THR A 256 -22.63 0.38 -4.49
C THR A 256 -23.20 1.78 -4.31
N HIS A 257 -23.10 2.36 -3.11
CA HIS A 257 -23.71 3.66 -2.79
C HIS A 257 -22.87 4.86 -3.20
N THR A 258 -21.57 4.68 -3.46
CA THR A 258 -20.71 5.75 -3.98
C THR A 258 -20.56 5.74 -5.50
N ARG A 259 -21.25 4.82 -6.21
CA ARG A 259 -21.11 4.64 -7.68
C ARG A 259 -21.41 5.90 -8.50
N ASN A 260 -22.30 6.76 -8.00
CA ASN A 260 -22.74 7.99 -8.66
C ASN A 260 -21.88 9.22 -8.29
N LEU A 261 -20.94 9.08 -7.35
CA LEU A 261 -20.02 10.15 -6.98
C LEU A 261 -18.91 10.27 -8.03
N GLU A 262 -18.33 11.47 -8.13
CA GLU A 262 -17.10 11.67 -8.90
C GLU A 262 -15.99 10.72 -8.40
N GLU A 263 -15.18 10.22 -9.32
CA GLU A 263 -14.13 9.24 -9.02
C GLU A 263 -13.18 9.71 -7.92
N LYS A 264 -12.82 11.00 -7.91
CA LYS A 264 -11.95 11.61 -6.90
C LYS A 264 -12.50 11.43 -5.47
N PHE A 265 -13.82 11.47 -5.28
CA PHE A 265 -14.43 11.27 -3.96
C PHE A 265 -14.71 9.79 -3.70
N ARG A 266 -15.22 9.08 -4.71
CA ARG A 266 -15.55 7.66 -4.63
C ARG A 266 -14.36 6.82 -4.17
N VAL A 267 -13.18 7.04 -4.76
CA VAL A 267 -11.97 6.28 -4.43
C VAL A 267 -11.57 6.49 -2.98
N HIS A 268 -11.56 7.74 -2.49
CA HIS A 268 -11.22 8.01 -1.09
C HIS A 268 -12.26 7.46 -0.11
N ALA A 269 -13.55 7.50 -0.45
CA ALA A 269 -14.61 6.93 0.37
C ALA A 269 -14.46 5.40 0.51
N VAL A 270 -14.25 4.70 -0.60
CA VAL A 270 -14.05 3.24 -0.60
C VAL A 270 -12.73 2.87 0.10
N ALA A 271 -11.65 3.61 -0.13
CA ALA A 271 -10.37 3.38 0.54
C ALA A 271 -10.45 3.58 2.06
N ALA A 272 -11.21 4.58 2.53
CA ALA A 272 -11.47 4.78 3.95
C ALA A 272 -12.24 3.60 4.56
N VAL A 273 -13.28 3.09 3.88
CA VAL A 273 -14.04 1.92 4.33
C VAL A 273 -13.18 0.66 4.36
N ILE A 274 -12.36 0.42 3.33
CA ILE A 274 -11.38 -0.68 3.31
C ILE A 274 -10.43 -0.56 4.49
N THR A 275 -9.88 0.62 4.75
CA THR A 275 -8.92 0.84 5.85
C THR A 275 -9.58 0.61 7.21
N THR A 276 -10.82 1.04 7.39
CA THR A 276 -11.59 0.79 8.61
C THR A 276 -11.90 -0.70 8.79
N ALA A 277 -12.25 -1.41 7.71
CA ALA A 277 -12.45 -2.86 7.75
C ALA A 277 -11.16 -3.59 8.12
N VAL A 278 -10.01 -3.18 7.56
CA VAL A 278 -8.69 -3.71 7.93
C VAL A 278 -8.34 -3.42 9.38
N TYR A 279 -8.66 -2.22 9.87
CA TYR A 279 -8.47 -1.87 11.28
C TYR A 279 -9.28 -2.76 12.22
N ALA A 280 -10.54 -3.03 11.89
CA ALA A 280 -11.45 -3.78 12.74
C ALA A 280 -11.25 -5.31 12.64
N GLY A 281 -11.13 -5.85 11.43
CA GLY A 281 -11.05 -7.29 11.17
C GLY A 281 -9.64 -7.83 10.95
N GLY A 282 -8.64 -6.95 10.76
CA GLY A 282 -7.26 -7.33 10.50
C GLY A 282 -6.66 -8.30 11.53
N PRO A 283 -6.83 -8.07 12.85
CA PRO A 283 -6.33 -8.99 13.87
C PRO A 283 -6.92 -10.41 13.83
N SER A 284 -8.11 -10.60 13.26
CA SER A 284 -8.80 -11.89 13.21
C SER A 284 -8.56 -12.65 11.91
N THR A 285 -8.57 -11.96 10.76
CA THR A 285 -8.52 -12.62 9.45
C THR A 285 -7.55 -11.97 8.48
N GLY A 286 -6.89 -10.88 8.88
CA GLY A 286 -6.21 -9.98 7.96
C GLY A 286 -7.17 -9.10 7.15
N ALA A 287 -8.49 -9.25 7.34
CA ALA A 287 -9.56 -8.54 6.62
C ALA A 287 -9.29 -8.47 5.11
N VAL A 288 -9.34 -9.64 4.47
CA VAL A 288 -8.91 -9.77 3.08
C VAL A 288 -10.05 -9.53 2.09
N PHE A 289 -11.25 -10.01 2.41
CA PHE A 289 -12.53 -9.87 1.70
C PHE A 289 -12.45 -10.08 0.18
N ASN A 290 -11.48 -10.87 -0.26
CA ASN A 290 -11.12 -11.09 -1.65
C ASN A 290 -10.47 -12.47 -1.81
N PRO A 291 -11.15 -13.45 -2.43
CA PRO A 291 -10.62 -14.81 -2.54
C PRO A 291 -9.29 -14.94 -3.30
N ALA A 292 -9.01 -14.08 -4.28
CA ALA A 292 -7.74 -14.12 -5.01
C ALA A 292 -6.60 -13.53 -4.17
N LEU A 293 -6.88 -12.44 -3.45
CA LEU A 293 -5.91 -11.85 -2.52
C LEU A 293 -5.60 -12.80 -1.35
N ALA A 294 -6.63 -13.44 -0.79
CA ALA A 294 -6.47 -14.43 0.27
C ALA A 294 -5.67 -15.64 -0.21
N PHE A 295 -5.85 -16.04 -1.48
CA PHE A 295 -5.01 -17.07 -2.07
C PHE A 295 -3.55 -16.63 -2.16
N SER A 296 -3.30 -15.36 -2.50
CA SER A 296 -1.95 -14.84 -2.53
C SER A 296 -1.31 -14.81 -1.15
N THR A 297 -2.02 -14.34 -0.13
CA THR A 297 -1.43 -13.97 1.17
C THR A 297 -1.62 -15.01 2.28
N GLN A 298 -2.70 -15.80 2.27
CA GLN A 298 -3.07 -16.70 3.36
C GLN A 298 -2.99 -18.18 2.98
N PHE A 299 -3.13 -18.52 1.69
CA PHE A 299 -3.14 -19.93 1.27
C PHE A 299 -1.80 -20.62 1.57
N LEU A 300 -1.88 -21.77 2.25
CA LEU A 300 -0.77 -22.57 2.78
C LEU A 300 0.01 -21.92 3.94
N CYS A 301 -0.50 -20.85 4.56
CA CYS A 301 0.00 -20.45 5.87
C CYS A 301 -0.36 -21.50 6.92
N SER A 302 0.48 -21.64 7.94
CA SER A 302 0.21 -22.58 9.03
C SER A 302 -0.95 -22.11 9.91
N GLY A 303 -1.65 -23.03 10.59
CA GLY A 303 -2.66 -22.69 11.60
C GLY A 303 -4.13 -22.87 11.19
N HIS A 304 -4.41 -23.33 9.97
CA HIS A 304 -5.78 -23.67 9.55
C HIS A 304 -5.81 -24.83 8.56
N SER A 305 -6.95 -25.51 8.50
CA SER A 305 -7.25 -26.53 7.50
C SER A 305 -7.78 -25.90 6.19
N LEU A 306 -7.81 -26.70 5.11
CA LEU A 306 -8.37 -26.25 3.83
C LEU A 306 -9.88 -25.92 3.91
N PRO A 307 -10.72 -26.69 4.62
CA PRO A 307 -12.13 -26.31 4.80
C PRO A 307 -12.31 -24.98 5.53
N GLU A 308 -11.53 -24.73 6.59
CA GLU A 308 -11.58 -23.45 7.33
C GLU A 308 -11.16 -22.28 6.45
N TYR A 309 -10.12 -22.45 5.62
CA TYR A 309 -9.73 -21.48 4.62
C TYR A 309 -10.87 -21.15 3.65
N CYS A 310 -11.52 -22.17 3.10
CA CYS A 310 -12.64 -21.99 2.16
C CYS A 310 -13.83 -21.32 2.85
N LEU A 311 -14.11 -21.66 4.10
CA LEU A 311 -15.18 -21.03 4.87
C LEU A 311 -14.91 -19.52 5.05
N VAL A 312 -13.73 -19.19 5.57
CA VAL A 312 -13.36 -17.82 5.93
C VAL A 312 -13.15 -16.96 4.68
N TYR A 313 -12.32 -17.40 3.74
CA TYR A 313 -11.83 -16.56 2.64
C TYR A 313 -12.56 -16.72 1.30
N TRP A 314 -13.47 -17.70 1.18
CA TRP A 314 -14.35 -17.82 0.02
C TRP A 314 -15.81 -17.57 0.38
N LEU A 315 -16.37 -18.37 1.30
CA LEU A 315 -17.79 -18.28 1.63
C LEU A 315 -18.13 -16.93 2.26
N GLY A 316 -17.35 -16.47 3.24
CA GLY A 316 -17.51 -15.17 3.88
C GLY A 316 -17.60 -14.02 2.86
N PRO A 317 -16.55 -13.78 2.04
CA PRO A 317 -16.55 -12.68 1.07
C PRO A 317 -17.66 -12.78 0.02
N VAL A 318 -17.96 -13.97 -0.50
CA VAL A 318 -19.03 -14.15 -1.49
C VAL A 318 -20.40 -13.82 -0.89
N LEU A 319 -20.71 -14.34 0.30
CA LEU A 319 -21.95 -14.05 0.99
C LEU A 319 -22.07 -12.58 1.38
N GLY A 320 -20.98 -11.97 1.85
CA GLY A 320 -20.97 -10.56 2.24
C GLY A 320 -21.28 -9.62 1.07
N MET A 321 -20.61 -9.81 -0.06
CA MET A 321 -20.82 -8.96 -1.24
C MET A 321 -22.20 -9.19 -1.89
N LEU A 322 -22.64 -10.44 -2.03
CA LEU A 322 -23.98 -10.73 -2.54
C LEU A 322 -25.07 -10.21 -1.61
N GLY A 323 -24.91 -10.41 -0.29
CA GLY A 323 -25.84 -9.92 0.73
C GLY A 323 -26.00 -8.41 0.70
N SER A 324 -24.90 -7.66 0.54
CA SER A 324 -24.92 -6.20 0.38
C SER A 324 -25.79 -5.79 -0.81
N VAL A 325 -25.53 -6.39 -1.98
CA VAL A 325 -26.24 -6.06 -3.21
C VAL A 325 -27.72 -6.45 -3.15
N LEU A 326 -28.04 -7.62 -2.59
CA LEU A 326 -29.41 -8.09 -2.39
C LEU A 326 -30.19 -7.15 -1.47
N LEU A 327 -29.57 -6.72 -0.37
CA LEU A 327 -30.19 -5.78 0.57
C LEU A 327 -30.44 -4.43 -0.10
N SER A 328 -29.47 -3.87 -0.81
CA SER A 328 -29.65 -2.60 -1.54
C SER A 328 -30.79 -2.70 -2.55
N ASP A 329 -30.87 -3.79 -3.31
CA ASP A 329 -31.95 -3.99 -4.30
C ASP A 329 -33.32 -4.14 -3.66
N TRP A 330 -33.37 -4.81 -2.51
CA TRP A 330 -34.61 -4.94 -1.75
C TRP A 330 -35.06 -3.59 -1.20
N LEU A 331 -34.15 -2.79 -0.63
CA LEU A 331 -34.45 -1.45 -0.11
C LEU A 331 -34.92 -0.50 -1.22
N GLU A 332 -34.25 -0.49 -2.39
CA GLU A 332 -34.68 0.33 -3.53
C GLU A 332 -36.10 -0.02 -3.98
N ARG A 333 -36.47 -1.30 -4.01
CA ARG A 333 -37.83 -1.74 -4.35
C ARG A 333 -38.87 -1.40 -3.27
N LEU A 334 -38.47 -1.33 -2.01
CA LEU A 334 -39.37 -1.04 -0.90
C LEU A 334 -39.73 0.46 -0.85
N PHE A 335 -38.74 1.34 -1.07
CA PHE A 335 -38.93 2.79 -0.98
C PHE A 335 -39.39 3.45 -2.28
N TRP A 336 -39.28 2.76 -3.43
CA TRP A 336 -39.72 3.26 -4.74
C TRP A 336 -40.97 2.53 -5.28
N ARG A 337 -41.73 1.91 -4.38
CA ARG A 337 -43.14 1.52 -4.57
C ARG A 337 -44.03 2.53 -3.89
#